data_AF-A0A0H2WX04-F1
#
_entry.id   AF-A0A0H2WX04-F1
#
_cell.length_a   1.000
_cell.length_b   1.000
_cell.length_c   1.000
_cell.angle_alpha   90.00
_cell.angle_beta   90.00
_cell.angle_gamma   90.00
#
_symmetry.space_group_name_H-M   'P 1'
#
loop_
_entity.id
_entity.type
_entity.pdbx_description
1 polymer ?
#
loop_
_entity_poly.entity_id
_entity_poly.type
_entity_poly.pdbx_seq_one_letter_code
_entity_poly.pdbx_strand_id
1 'polypeptide(L)'
;MIPGVNAPPMHPWCRSTTVPHVGNWRDKFFKEREGKYQVEGCFIESGALNNKSDEYGIKRNRHAQIYYNSVRNRDKQIEISKIAKNTNINKNLIQRVYEHIFENKYLLESGFKQFDPDFYMAQSWQRLREGKNIKKMDIIM
;
A
#
# COMPACT_ATOMS: atom_id res chain seq x y z
N MET A 1 19.78 11.32 52.33
CA MET A 1 20.71 10.16 52.26
C MET A 1 21.27 9.95 53.65
N ILE A 2 21.36 8.71 54.13
CA ILE A 2 21.91 8.37 55.44
C ILE A 2 23.28 7.72 55.21
N PRO A 3 24.37 8.22 55.82
CA PRO A 3 25.70 7.61 55.70
C PRO A 3 25.67 6.16 56.19
N GLY A 4 26.21 5.21 55.41
CA GLY A 4 26.31 3.80 55.80
C GLY A 4 25.19 2.87 55.31
N VAL A 5 24.08 3.39 54.78
CA VAL A 5 23.03 2.57 54.12
C VAL A 5 23.01 2.85 52.62
N ASN A 6 23.14 4.12 52.20
CA ASN A 6 22.92 4.53 50.80
C ASN A 6 24.09 5.33 50.22
N ALA A 7 25.17 5.51 50.97
CA ALA A 7 26.36 6.26 50.55
C ALA A 7 27.62 5.46 50.95
N PRO A 8 28.46 5.03 49.99
CA PRO A 8 29.72 4.35 50.30
C PRO A 8 30.71 5.32 50.98
N PRO A 9 31.66 4.81 51.79
CA PRO A 9 32.71 5.65 52.36
C PRO A 9 33.53 6.31 51.24
N MET A 10 33.41 7.64 51.12
CA MET A 10 34.05 8.40 50.05
C MET A 10 35.49 8.76 50.45
N HIS A 11 36.48 8.12 49.84
CA HIS A 11 37.89 8.53 49.95
C HIS A 11 38.32 9.36 48.71
N PRO A 12 39.35 10.22 48.81
CA PRO A 12 39.71 11.19 47.75
C PRO A 12 40.05 10.61 46.36
N TRP A 13 40.35 9.31 46.27
CA TRP A 13 40.63 8.57 45.03
C TRP A 13 39.56 7.52 44.69
N CYS A 14 38.41 7.56 45.36
CA CYS A 14 37.33 6.61 45.14
C CYS A 14 36.57 6.96 43.86
N ARG A 15 36.51 6.02 42.90
CA ARG A 15 35.72 6.16 41.67
C ARG A 15 34.37 5.46 41.74
N SER A 16 33.82 5.26 42.94
CA SER A 16 32.51 4.63 43.07
C SER A 16 31.40 5.62 42.69
N THR A 17 30.43 5.15 41.90
CA THR A 17 29.22 5.91 41.53
C THR A 17 28.04 5.32 42.27
N THR A 18 27.26 6.15 42.94
CA THR A 18 26.01 5.72 43.59
C THR A 18 24.89 5.77 42.56
N VAL A 19 24.37 4.60 42.18
CA VAL A 19 23.19 4.50 41.30
C VAL A 19 21.95 4.35 42.19
N PRO A 20 20.89 5.15 42.01
CA PRO A 20 19.65 4.96 42.76
C PRO A 20 19.09 3.57 42.44
N HIS A 21 18.73 2.81 43.48
CA HIS A 21 17.98 1.56 43.29
C HIS A 21 16.55 1.91 42.87
N VAL A 22 16.37 2.13 41.58
CA VAL A 22 15.06 2.26 40.98
C VAL A 22 14.51 0.84 40.88
N GLY A 23 13.41 0.55 41.58
CA GLY A 23 12.73 -0.75 41.49
C GLY A 23 12.23 -1.03 40.06
N ASN A 24 11.34 -2.00 39.88
CA ASN A 24 10.86 -2.38 38.55
C ASN A 24 9.84 -1.38 37.95
N TRP A 25 10.15 -0.08 38.03
CA TRP A 25 9.34 1.03 37.57
C TRP A 25 9.11 0.97 36.07
N ARG A 26 10.10 0.46 35.31
CA ARG A 26 10.04 0.33 33.85
C ARG A 26 8.95 -0.67 33.46
N ASP A 27 8.93 -1.86 34.04
CA ASP A 27 7.90 -2.86 33.73
C ASP A 27 6.51 -2.40 34.20
N LYS A 28 6.43 -1.76 35.37
CA LYS A 28 5.19 -1.16 35.86
C LYS A 28 4.67 -0.07 34.92
N PHE A 29 5.56 0.79 34.41
CA PHE A 29 5.24 1.86 33.47
C PHE A 29 4.68 1.33 32.15
N PHE A 30 5.28 0.28 31.57
CA PHE A 30 4.78 -0.30 30.32
C PHE A 30 3.46 -1.05 30.55
N LYS A 31 3.34 -1.85 31.62
CA LYS A 31 2.12 -2.60 31.96
C LYS A 31 0.91 -1.69 32.25
N GLU A 32 1.13 -0.55 32.91
CA GLU A 32 0.09 0.45 33.15
C GLU A 32 -0.37 1.18 31.89
N ARG A 33 0.36 1.09 30.78
CA ARG A 33 0.08 1.80 29.53
C ARG A 33 -0.22 0.90 28.34
N GLU A 34 -0.09 -0.42 28.51
CA GLU A 34 -0.66 -1.39 27.57
C GLU A 34 -2.14 -1.11 27.36
N GLY A 35 -2.54 -0.90 26.10
CA GLY A 35 -3.92 -0.60 25.71
C GLY A 35 -4.39 0.84 25.89
N LYS A 36 -3.64 1.73 26.58
CA LYS A 36 -4.01 3.16 26.73
C LYS A 36 -3.81 3.98 25.46
N TYR A 37 -2.86 3.58 24.63
CA TYR A 37 -2.62 4.18 23.32
C TYR A 37 -2.99 3.17 22.25
N GLN A 38 -4.26 3.16 21.83
CA GLN A 38 -4.60 2.62 20.53
C GLN A 38 -4.15 3.64 19.49
N VAL A 39 -3.16 3.27 18.68
CA VAL A 39 -2.95 4.00 17.42
C VAL A 39 -4.11 3.59 16.53
N GLU A 40 -5.19 4.39 16.50
CA GLU A 40 -6.19 4.26 15.47
C GLU A 40 -5.48 4.44 14.12
N GLY A 41 -5.36 3.36 13.35
CA GLY A 41 -4.83 3.42 12.00
C GLY A 41 -3.62 2.53 11.73
N CYS A 42 -3.82 1.22 11.81
CA CYS A 42 -3.29 0.37 10.76
C CYS A 42 -4.24 -0.82 10.57
N PHE A 43 -5.30 -0.61 9.78
CA PHE A 43 -5.83 -1.72 9.01
C PHE A 43 -4.69 -2.18 8.10
N ILE A 44 -3.85 -3.10 8.59
CA ILE A 44 -3.07 -3.93 7.69
C ILE A 44 -4.11 -4.83 7.06
N GLU A 45 -4.69 -4.37 5.95
CA GLU A 45 -5.40 -5.24 5.04
C GLU A 45 -4.38 -6.26 4.53
N SER A 46 -4.24 -7.35 5.27
CA SER A 46 -3.39 -8.47 4.95
C SER A 46 -3.72 -8.93 3.52
N GLY A 47 -2.84 -8.66 2.56
CA GLY A 47 -3.00 -9.03 1.15
C GLY A 47 -3.11 -7.86 0.16
N ALA A 48 -3.39 -6.62 0.59
CA ALA A 48 -3.47 -5.48 -0.32
C ALA A 48 -2.07 -4.99 -0.73
N LEU A 49 -1.77 -4.94 -2.03
CA LEU A 49 -0.53 -4.38 -2.57
C LEU A 49 -0.58 -2.85 -2.49
N ASN A 50 0.02 -2.28 -1.44
CA ASN A 50 0.17 -0.85 -1.22
C ASN A 50 1.65 -0.46 -1.01
N ASN A 51 1.96 0.84 -1.03
CA ASN A 51 3.32 1.36 -0.86
C ASN A 51 3.99 0.89 0.46
N LYS A 52 3.21 0.59 1.51
CA LYS A 52 3.74 0.09 2.79
C LYS A 52 4.10 -1.40 2.73
N SER A 53 3.39 -2.18 1.93
CA SER A 53 3.57 -3.63 1.76
C SER A 53 4.55 -4.02 0.64
N ASP A 54 4.75 -3.13 -0.33
CA ASP A 54 5.56 -3.32 -1.53
C ASP A 54 6.23 -1.99 -1.89
N GLU A 55 7.18 -1.60 -1.05
CA GLU A 55 7.92 -0.33 -1.12
C GLU A 55 8.52 -0.10 -2.51
N TYR A 56 9.13 -1.13 -3.08
CA TYR A 56 9.76 -1.08 -4.40
C TYR A 56 8.77 -1.34 -5.57
N GLY A 57 7.50 -1.62 -5.28
CA GLY A 57 6.48 -1.84 -6.31
C GLY A 57 6.68 -3.08 -7.19
N ILE A 58 7.55 -4.02 -6.80
CA ILE A 58 7.92 -5.18 -7.63
C ILE A 58 6.68 -6.06 -7.88
N LYS A 59 5.89 -6.30 -6.83
CA LYS A 59 4.68 -7.13 -6.95
C LYS A 59 3.60 -6.40 -7.74
N ARG A 60 3.47 -5.08 -7.56
CA ARG A 60 2.52 -4.25 -8.33
C ARG A 60 2.85 -4.23 -9.82
N ASN A 61 4.11 -4.04 -10.17
CA ASN A 61 4.57 -4.03 -11.56
C ASN A 61 4.34 -5.41 -12.21
N ARG A 62 4.67 -6.49 -11.49
CA ARG A 62 4.39 -7.85 -11.97
C ARG A 62 2.89 -8.09 -12.18
N HIS A 63 2.05 -7.66 -11.24
CA HIS A 63 0.60 -7.76 -11.38
C HIS A 63 0.08 -6.97 -12.59
N ALA A 64 0.54 -5.74 -12.77
CA ALA A 64 0.18 -4.89 -13.90
C ALA A 64 0.53 -5.54 -15.23
N GLN A 65 1.75 -6.04 -15.39
CA GLN A 65 2.21 -6.72 -16.60
C GLN A 65 1.37 -7.96 -16.93
N ILE A 66 1.14 -8.83 -15.94
CA ILE A 66 0.34 -10.05 -16.11
C ILE A 66 -1.09 -9.69 -16.50
N TYR A 67 -1.71 -8.75 -15.78
CA TYR A 67 -3.10 -8.35 -16.03
C TYR A 67 -3.25 -7.72 -17.41
N TYR A 68 -2.37 -6.79 -17.77
CA TYR A 68 -2.36 -6.11 -19.06
C TYR A 68 -2.28 -7.10 -20.22
N ASN A 69 -1.32 -8.04 -20.17
CA ASN A 69 -1.21 -9.10 -21.18
C ASN A 69 -2.46 -9.99 -21.21
N SER A 70 -3.04 -10.29 -20.05
CA SER A 70 -4.27 -11.08 -19.98
C SER A 70 -5.46 -10.38 -20.62
N VAL A 71 -5.58 -9.05 -20.49
CA VAL A 71 -6.67 -8.29 -21.12
C VAL A 71 -6.50 -8.28 -22.63
N ARG A 72 -5.27 -8.06 -23.12
CA ARG A 72 -4.97 -8.08 -24.57
C ARG A 72 -5.23 -9.42 -25.24
N ASN A 73 -5.06 -10.51 -24.51
CA ASN A 73 -5.31 -11.87 -25.01
C ASN A 73 -6.78 -12.29 -24.90
N ARG A 74 -7.67 -11.47 -24.32
CA ARG A 74 -9.11 -11.75 -24.24
C ARG A 74 -9.84 -11.20 -25.46
N ASP A 75 -11.08 -11.65 -25.62
CA ASP A 75 -12.00 -11.10 -26.61
C ASP A 75 -12.45 -9.68 -26.21
N LYS A 76 -12.09 -8.70 -27.05
CA LYS A 76 -12.41 -7.28 -26.89
C LYS A 76 -13.91 -7.01 -26.78
N GLN A 77 -14.74 -7.68 -27.59
CA GLN A 77 -16.19 -7.46 -27.61
C GLN A 77 -16.84 -7.95 -26.32
N ILE A 78 -16.35 -9.06 -25.77
CA ILE A 78 -16.79 -9.59 -24.48
C ILE A 78 -16.44 -8.59 -23.36
N GLU A 79 -15.22 -8.03 -23.34
CA GLU A 79 -14.82 -7.04 -22.32
C GLU A 79 -15.69 -5.77 -22.39
N ILE A 80 -15.86 -5.20 -23.59
CA ILE A 80 -16.70 -4.01 -23.81
C ILE A 80 -18.15 -4.28 -23.36
N SER A 81 -18.71 -5.44 -23.73
CA SER A 81 -20.09 -5.78 -23.39
C SER A 81 -20.30 -5.97 -21.89
N LYS A 82 -19.34 -6.54 -21.17
CA LYS A 82 -19.39 -6.70 -19.71
C LYS A 82 -19.32 -5.35 -19.00
N ILE A 83 -18.34 -4.52 -19.37
CA ILE A 83 -18.16 -3.20 -18.75
C ILE A 83 -19.38 -2.31 -19.02
N ALA A 84 -19.90 -2.31 -20.24
CA ALA A 84 -21.09 -1.56 -20.60
C ALA A 84 -22.31 -1.96 -19.75
N LYS A 85 -22.50 -3.27 -19.52
CA LYS A 85 -23.59 -3.78 -18.66
C LYS A 85 -23.42 -3.35 -17.20
N ASN A 86 -22.19 -3.36 -16.68
CA ASN A 86 -21.93 -3.03 -15.27
C ASN A 86 -21.99 -1.53 -14.97
N THR A 87 -21.57 -0.69 -15.92
CA THR A 87 -21.39 0.76 -15.71
C THR A 87 -22.48 1.61 -16.36
N ASN A 88 -23.30 1.01 -17.24
CA ASN A 88 -24.25 1.70 -18.10
C ASN A 88 -23.60 2.77 -19.02
N ILE A 89 -22.31 2.60 -19.33
CA ILE A 89 -21.58 3.47 -20.26
C ILE A 89 -21.77 2.98 -21.70
N ASN A 90 -21.77 3.91 -22.64
CA ASN A 90 -21.86 3.61 -24.07
C ASN A 90 -20.70 2.71 -24.52
N LYS A 91 -21.01 1.62 -25.22
CA LYS A 91 -20.04 0.67 -25.77
C LYS A 91 -18.98 1.34 -26.65
N ASN A 92 -19.35 2.35 -27.45
CA ASN A 92 -18.41 3.06 -28.31
C ASN A 92 -17.38 3.84 -27.49
N LEU A 93 -17.77 4.39 -26.34
CA LEU A 93 -16.84 5.07 -25.45
C LEU A 93 -15.86 4.08 -24.83
N ILE A 94 -16.36 2.96 -24.30
CA ILE A 94 -15.51 1.91 -23.71
C ILE A 94 -14.57 1.32 -24.77
N GLN A 95 -15.04 1.14 -26.00
CA GLN A 95 -14.21 0.69 -27.11
C GLN A 95 -13.04 1.65 -27.38
N ARG A 96 -13.31 2.95 -27.46
CA ARG A 96 -12.27 3.97 -27.65
C ARG A 96 -11.25 3.97 -26.51
N VAL A 97 -11.73 3.82 -25.28
CA VAL A 97 -10.85 3.73 -24.10
C VAL A 97 -10.00 2.45 -24.16
N TYR A 98 -10.59 1.31 -24.51
CA TYR A 98 -9.85 0.05 -24.70
C TYR A 98 -8.75 0.19 -25.75
N GLU A 99 -9.10 0.74 -26.91
CA GLU A 99 -8.17 0.99 -28.01
C GLU A 99 -7.03 1.91 -27.56
N HIS A 100 -7.36 3.02 -26.88
CA HIS A 100 -6.39 3.97 -26.35
C HIS A 100 -5.39 3.31 -25.39
N ILE A 101 -5.88 2.48 -24.46
CA ILE A 101 -5.05 1.89 -23.42
C ILE A 101 -4.22 0.72 -23.93
N PHE A 102 -4.80 -0.17 -24.77
CA PHE A 102 -4.21 -1.49 -25.04
C PHE A 102 -3.71 -1.71 -26.48
N GLU A 103 -4.28 -1.02 -27.47
CA GLU A 103 -4.03 -1.31 -28.90
C GLU A 103 -3.24 -0.21 -29.60
N ASN A 104 -3.64 1.03 -29.39
CA ASN A 104 -3.10 2.19 -30.06
C ASN A 104 -1.62 2.41 -29.69
N LYS A 105 -0.85 2.86 -30.69
CA LYS A 105 0.55 3.24 -30.53
C LYS A 105 0.65 4.75 -30.58
N TYR A 106 1.50 5.29 -29.72
CA TYR A 106 1.76 6.70 -29.59
C TYR A 106 3.25 6.96 -29.70
N LEU A 107 3.61 8.15 -30.19
CA LEU A 107 4.98 8.63 -30.11
C LEU A 107 5.21 9.13 -28.68
N LEU A 108 5.84 8.27 -27.86
CA LEU A 108 6.22 8.58 -26.49
C LEU A 108 7.70 8.99 -26.45
N GLU A 109 8.16 9.50 -25.32
CA GLU A 109 9.58 9.83 -25.11
C GLU A 109 10.49 8.61 -25.36
N SER A 110 10.03 7.41 -24.99
CA SER A 110 10.73 6.15 -25.24
C SER A 110 10.59 5.61 -26.68
N GLY A 111 9.94 6.35 -27.58
CA GLY A 111 9.70 5.96 -28.98
C GLY A 111 8.24 5.60 -29.30
N PHE A 112 8.03 5.06 -30.51
CA PHE A 112 6.69 4.72 -31.02
C PHE A 112 6.21 3.37 -30.48
N LYS A 113 5.49 3.39 -29.35
CA LYS A 113 5.02 2.19 -28.66
C LYS A 113 3.63 2.38 -28.04
N GLN A 114 3.07 1.30 -27.51
CA GLN A 114 1.85 1.32 -26.69
C GLN A 114 2.15 1.83 -25.29
N PHE A 115 1.11 2.16 -24.52
CA PHE A 115 1.28 2.48 -23.11
C PHE A 115 1.87 1.30 -22.32
N ASP A 116 2.71 1.64 -21.35
CA ASP A 116 3.28 0.65 -20.44
C ASP A 116 2.21 0.17 -19.43
N PRO A 117 2.27 -1.10 -18.99
CA PRO A 117 1.34 -1.62 -18.00
C PRO A 117 1.40 -0.85 -16.67
N ASP A 118 0.27 -0.30 -16.24
CA ASP A 118 0.14 0.38 -14.94
C ASP A 118 -0.76 -0.40 -13.96
N PHE A 119 -0.36 -0.40 -12.69
CA PHE A 119 -1.06 -1.14 -11.64
C PHE A 119 -2.44 -0.57 -11.31
N TYR A 120 -2.57 0.76 -11.22
CA TYR A 120 -3.83 1.40 -10.88
C TYR A 120 -4.81 1.33 -12.05
N MET A 121 -4.31 1.45 -13.29
CA MET A 121 -5.12 1.21 -14.49
C MET A 121 -5.63 -0.25 -14.53
N ALA A 122 -4.77 -1.23 -14.26
CA ALA A 122 -5.16 -2.63 -14.20
C ALA A 122 -6.26 -2.89 -13.16
N GLN A 123 -6.11 -2.35 -11.94
CA GLN A 123 -7.13 -2.47 -10.91
C GLN A 123 -8.46 -1.80 -11.29
N SER A 124 -8.40 -0.62 -11.89
CA SER A 124 -9.59 0.12 -12.31
C SER A 124 -10.34 -0.65 -13.39
N TRP A 125 -9.62 -1.14 -14.40
CA TRP A 125 -10.19 -2.00 -15.45
C TRP A 125 -10.82 -3.27 -14.87
N GLN A 126 -10.17 -3.89 -13.87
CA GLN A 126 -10.71 -5.05 -13.17
C GLN A 126 -12.03 -4.74 -12.47
N ARG A 127 -12.13 -3.62 -11.73
CA ARG A 127 -13.37 -3.19 -11.07
C ARG A 127 -14.50 -2.92 -12.06
N LEU A 128 -14.20 -2.23 -13.15
CA LEU A 128 -15.17 -1.95 -14.22
C LEU A 128 -15.73 -3.25 -14.82
N ARG A 129 -14.84 -4.22 -15.05
CA ARG A 129 -15.20 -5.53 -15.62
C ARG A 129 -15.98 -6.42 -14.65
N GLU A 130 -15.58 -6.45 -13.38
CA GLU A 130 -16.26 -7.25 -12.34
C GLU A 130 -17.57 -6.61 -11.87
N GLY A 131 -17.72 -5.30 -12.04
CA GLY A 131 -18.89 -4.55 -11.60
C GLY A 131 -18.95 -4.37 -10.08
N LYS A 132 -17.84 -4.59 -9.37
CA LYS A 132 -17.76 -4.53 -7.91
C LYS A 132 -16.92 -3.33 -7.47
N ASN A 133 -17.42 -2.59 -6.47
CA ASN A 133 -16.73 -1.47 -5.83
C ASN A 133 -16.16 -0.44 -6.83
N ILE A 134 -16.91 -0.13 -7.90
CA ILE A 134 -16.49 0.85 -8.92
C ILE A 134 -16.31 2.22 -8.24
N LYS A 135 -15.12 2.80 -8.40
CA LYS A 135 -14.77 4.10 -7.83
C LYS A 135 -14.94 5.19 -8.88
N LYS A 136 -15.20 6.42 -8.42
CA LYS A 136 -15.32 7.59 -9.32
C LYS A 136 -14.08 7.79 -10.20
N MET A 137 -12.89 7.49 -9.67
CA MET A 137 -11.63 7.57 -10.42
C MET A 137 -11.53 6.58 -11.58
N ASP A 138 -12.24 5.44 -11.52
CA ASP A 138 -12.17 4.41 -12.56
C ASP A 138 -12.82 4.90 -13.89
N ILE A 139 -13.67 5.94 -13.82
CA ILE A 139 -14.39 6.51 -14.97
C ILE A 139 -13.62 7.68 -15.60
N ILE A 140 -12.71 8.31 -14.86
CA ILE A 140 -11.98 9.53 -15.28
C ILE A 140 -10.58 9.17 -15.84
N MET A 141 -10.20 7.89 -15.83
CA MET A 141 -8.88 7.40 -16.23
C MET A 141 -8.36 7.98 -17.55
#